data_AF-A0A531G5G4-F1
#
_entry.id   AF-A0A531G5G4-F1
#
_cell.length_a   1.000
_cell.length_b   1.000
_cell.length_c   1.000
_cell.angle_alpha   90.00
_cell.angle_beta   90.00
_cell.angle_gamma   90.00
#
_symmetry.space_group_name_H-M   'P 1'
#
loop_
_entity.id
_entity.type
_entity.pdbx_description
1 polymer ?
#
loop_
_entity_poly.entity_id
_entity_poly.type
_entity_poly.pdbx_seq_one_letter_code
_entity_poly.pdbx_strand_id
1 'polypeptide(L)'
;MEISFRDLMTVFHGMGFGALFMLAFSAALAELYRMSAPGAASVPSAREHNLLLLYLSVMVVLAWGAVLSGAYIVYPWYRAVVPEGVIDLTDYPKFLLTSSPKTSAWHSLGMEWKEHVAWLAPIAMTMVAYVFAKYGPALAKQKQIRTAVIGFAVVAFVATGVAGAFGAFLNKYAPVRGGAMIEIIAGEQEGQ
;
A
#
# COMPACT_ATOMS: atom_id res chain seq x y z
N MET A 1 -0.44 -18.39 -20.46
CA MET A 1 -0.52 -17.00 -19.98
C MET A 1 0.82 -16.59 -19.42
N GLU A 2 1.37 -15.48 -19.89
CA GLU A 2 2.68 -14.97 -19.48
C GLU A 2 2.55 -13.60 -18.79
N ILE A 3 3.49 -13.31 -17.89
CA ILE A 3 3.64 -12.00 -17.24
C ILE A 3 5.10 -11.57 -17.31
N SER A 4 5.38 -10.28 -17.46
CA SER A 4 6.75 -9.79 -17.31
C SER A 4 7.15 -9.77 -15.82
N PHE A 5 8.44 -9.97 -15.51
CA PHE A 5 8.92 -9.90 -14.13
C PHE A 5 8.58 -8.57 -13.44
N ARG A 6 8.66 -7.45 -14.16
CA ARG A 6 8.30 -6.13 -13.61
C ARG A 6 6.80 -6.00 -13.33
N ASP A 7 5.95 -6.56 -14.20
CA ASP A 7 4.51 -6.62 -13.95
C ASP A 7 4.21 -7.47 -12.71
N LEU A 8 4.86 -8.63 -12.56
CA LEU A 8 4.71 -9.50 -11.39
C LEU A 8 5.11 -8.77 -10.09
N MET A 9 6.23 -8.05 -10.10
CA MET A 9 6.66 -7.25 -8.94
C MET A 9 5.70 -6.09 -8.65
N THR A 10 5.13 -5.47 -9.68
CA THR A 10 4.11 -4.42 -9.52
C THR A 10 2.82 -4.99 -8.92
N VAL A 11 2.44 -6.22 -9.28
CA VAL A 11 1.33 -6.97 -8.67
C VAL A 11 1.61 -7.28 -7.19
N PHE A 12 2.79 -7.80 -6.87
CA PHE A 12 3.18 -8.06 -5.47
C PHE A 12 3.18 -6.77 -4.63
N HIS A 13 3.70 -5.67 -5.18
CA HIS A 13 3.66 -4.36 -4.53
C HIS A 13 2.20 -3.89 -4.29
N GLY A 14 1.40 -3.80 -5.34
CA GLY A 14 0.08 -3.18 -5.30
C GLY A 14 -0.99 -4.07 -4.66
N MET A 15 -1.13 -5.30 -5.13
CA MET A 15 -2.15 -6.23 -4.63
C MET A 15 -1.65 -7.05 -3.44
N GLY A 16 -0.41 -7.53 -3.49
CA GLY A 16 0.17 -8.32 -2.39
C GLY A 16 0.29 -7.50 -1.11
N PHE A 17 1.02 -6.40 -1.12
CA PHE A 17 1.17 -5.57 0.08
C PHE A 17 0.04 -4.55 0.24
N GLY A 18 -0.21 -3.72 -0.78
CA GLY A 18 -1.14 -2.59 -0.68
C GLY A 18 -2.60 -3.00 -0.44
N ALA A 19 -3.14 -3.91 -1.24
CA ALA A 19 -4.54 -4.31 -1.12
C ALA A 19 -4.82 -5.13 0.15
N LEU A 20 -3.92 -6.05 0.53
CA LEU A 20 -4.04 -6.78 1.81
C LEU A 20 -4.00 -5.81 3.00
N PHE A 21 -3.10 -4.82 2.96
CA PHE A 21 -3.05 -3.78 3.99
C PHE A 21 -4.34 -2.94 4.04
N MET A 22 -4.88 -2.55 2.88
CA MET A 22 -6.15 -1.83 2.79
C MET A 22 -7.33 -2.63 3.36
N LEU A 23 -7.42 -3.92 3.00
CA LEU A 23 -8.44 -4.81 3.53
C LEU A 23 -8.36 -4.89 5.06
N ALA A 24 -7.14 -4.95 5.59
CA ALA A 24 -6.90 -5.11 7.01
C ALA A 24 -7.39 -3.92 7.88
N PHE A 25 -7.53 -2.72 7.30
CA PHE A 25 -8.06 -1.55 8.03
C PHE A 25 -9.50 -1.74 8.53
N SER A 26 -10.33 -2.49 7.81
CA SER A 26 -11.73 -2.71 8.19
C SER A 26 -11.85 -3.30 9.60
N ALA A 27 -11.16 -4.43 9.85
CA ALA A 27 -11.16 -5.07 11.16
C ALA A 27 -10.36 -4.28 12.20
N ALA A 28 -9.23 -3.65 11.84
CA ALA A 28 -8.46 -2.84 12.79
C ALA A 28 -9.26 -1.65 13.32
N LEU A 29 -9.90 -0.87 12.43
CA LEU A 29 -10.68 0.30 12.83
C LEU A 29 -11.92 -0.10 13.63
N ALA A 30 -12.61 -1.18 13.24
CA ALA A 30 -13.74 -1.69 14.01
C ALA A 30 -13.32 -2.08 15.44
N GLU A 31 -12.21 -2.79 15.59
CA GLU A 31 -11.76 -3.27 16.90
C GLU A 31 -11.20 -2.13 17.78
N LEU A 32 -10.40 -1.23 17.20
CA LEU A 32 -9.93 -0.04 17.90
C LEU A 32 -11.09 0.86 18.32
N TYR A 33 -12.12 1.02 17.47
CA TYR A 33 -13.33 1.75 17.80
C TYR A 33 -14.14 1.09 18.92
N ARG A 34 -14.32 -0.25 18.87
CA ARG A 34 -15.01 -1.02 19.91
C ARG A 34 -14.37 -0.84 21.28
N MET A 35 -13.04 -0.89 21.35
CA MET A 35 -12.28 -0.58 22.56
C MET A 35 -12.43 0.88 23.03
N SER A 36 -12.99 1.75 22.18
CA SER A 36 -13.07 3.18 22.39
C SER A 36 -14.44 3.75 22.66
N ALA A 37 -15.49 2.99 22.37
CA ALA A 37 -16.86 3.42 22.46
C ALA A 37 -17.26 3.82 23.91
N PRO A 38 -18.01 4.93 24.10
CA PRO A 38 -18.51 5.33 25.41
C PRO A 38 -19.46 4.28 26.01
N GLY A 39 -19.36 4.04 27.33
CA GLY A 39 -20.34 3.24 28.09
C GLY A 39 -19.95 1.78 28.35
N ALA A 40 -19.04 1.19 27.55
CA ALA A 40 -18.52 -0.16 27.78
C ALA A 40 -17.24 -0.43 26.97
N ALA A 41 -16.17 0.36 27.20
CA ALA A 41 -14.86 0.04 26.63
C ALA A 41 -14.46 -1.37 27.07
N SER A 42 -14.51 -2.33 26.15
CA SER A 42 -14.16 -3.71 26.46
C SER A 42 -12.67 -3.76 26.75
N VAL A 43 -12.31 -4.12 27.97
CA VAL A 43 -10.92 -4.46 28.29
C VAL A 43 -10.62 -5.78 27.59
N PRO A 44 -9.67 -5.82 26.63
CA PRO A 44 -9.34 -7.06 25.96
C PRO A 44 -8.75 -8.06 26.96
N SER A 45 -9.13 -9.32 26.83
CA SER A 45 -8.38 -10.42 27.45
C SER A 45 -6.94 -10.46 26.92
N ALA A 46 -6.04 -11.14 27.63
CA ALA A 46 -4.65 -11.31 27.17
C ALA A 46 -4.57 -11.94 25.77
N ARG A 47 -5.45 -12.90 25.47
CA ARG A 47 -5.53 -13.54 24.15
C ARG A 47 -5.96 -12.55 23.06
N GLU A 48 -7.04 -11.80 23.28
CA GLU A 48 -7.52 -10.79 22.32
C GLU A 48 -6.48 -9.69 22.10
N HIS A 49 -5.82 -9.24 23.17
CA HIS A 49 -4.72 -8.29 23.08
C HIS A 49 -3.58 -8.81 22.20
N ASN A 50 -3.11 -10.04 22.44
CA ASN A 50 -2.00 -10.62 21.66
C ASN A 50 -2.38 -10.84 20.20
N LEU A 51 -3.62 -11.27 19.92
CA LEU A 51 -4.12 -11.44 18.56
C LEU A 51 -4.20 -10.10 17.82
N LEU A 52 -4.73 -9.06 18.46
CA LEU A 52 -4.79 -7.73 17.87
C LEU A 52 -3.40 -7.13 17.68
N LEU A 53 -2.47 -7.35 18.62
CA LEU A 53 -1.09 -6.92 18.46
C LEU A 53 -0.41 -7.62 17.29
N LEU A 54 -0.58 -8.93 17.13
CA LEU A 54 -0.11 -9.67 15.97
C LEU A 54 -0.71 -9.10 14.68
N TYR A 55 -2.02 -8.86 14.68
CA TYR A 55 -2.73 -8.28 13.54
C TYR A 55 -2.17 -6.91 13.14
N LEU A 56 -2.03 -5.99 14.10
CA LEU A 56 -1.44 -4.67 13.88
C LEU A 56 0.01 -4.76 13.41
N SER A 57 0.79 -5.71 13.94
CA SER A 57 2.17 -5.95 13.51
C SER A 57 2.25 -6.43 12.05
N VAL A 58 1.37 -7.34 11.65
CA VAL A 58 1.25 -7.78 10.24
C VAL A 58 0.88 -6.59 9.35
N MET A 59 -0.06 -5.74 9.77
CA MET A 59 -0.39 -4.52 9.03
C MET A 59 0.83 -3.59 8.85
N VAL A 60 1.65 -3.42 9.89
CA VAL A 60 2.88 -2.63 9.81
C VAL A 60 3.85 -3.21 8.78
N VAL A 61 4.05 -4.53 8.78
CA VAL A 61 4.91 -5.22 7.81
C VAL A 61 4.37 -5.04 6.39
N LEU A 62 3.06 -5.19 6.17
CA LEU A 62 2.44 -4.99 4.86
C LEU A 62 2.58 -3.52 4.39
N ALA A 63 2.36 -2.55 5.29
CA ALA A 63 2.48 -1.13 4.97
C ALA A 63 3.91 -0.75 4.56
N TRP A 64 4.91 -1.19 5.33
CA TRP A 64 6.32 -0.98 4.99
C TRP A 64 6.71 -1.75 3.72
N GLY A 65 6.24 -2.99 3.56
CA GLY A 65 6.43 -3.78 2.35
C GLY A 65 5.92 -3.05 1.11
N ALA A 66 4.73 -2.45 1.17
CA ALA A 66 4.17 -1.64 0.09
C ALA A 66 5.07 -0.43 -0.20
N VAL A 67 5.39 0.40 0.79
CA VAL A 67 6.18 1.63 0.55
C VAL A 67 7.59 1.34 0.06
N LEU A 68 8.29 0.37 0.67
CA LEU A 68 9.67 0.04 0.30
C LEU A 68 9.74 -0.62 -1.09
N SER A 69 8.85 -1.57 -1.40
CA SER A 69 8.80 -2.16 -2.75
C SER A 69 8.43 -1.12 -3.80
N GLY A 70 7.51 -0.21 -3.48
CA GLY A 70 7.14 0.89 -4.37
C GLY A 70 8.32 1.82 -4.65
N ALA A 71 8.99 2.29 -3.60
CA ALA A 71 10.06 3.28 -3.68
C ALA A 71 11.37 2.73 -4.28
N TYR A 72 11.73 1.49 -3.98
CA TYR A 72 13.05 0.94 -4.31
C TYR A 72 13.04 -0.11 -5.41
N ILE A 73 11.88 -0.62 -5.82
CA ILE A 73 11.77 -1.62 -6.90
C ILE A 73 10.98 -1.03 -8.07
N VAL A 74 9.72 -0.65 -7.85
CA VAL A 74 8.82 -0.20 -8.93
C VAL A 74 9.20 1.20 -9.43
N TYR A 75 9.47 2.13 -8.51
CA TYR A 75 9.73 3.53 -8.85
C TYR A 75 10.99 3.73 -9.72
N PRO A 76 12.12 3.04 -9.50
CA PRO A 76 13.26 3.09 -10.42
C PRO A 76 12.92 2.74 -11.86
N TRP A 77 12.05 1.74 -12.09
CA TRP A 77 11.61 1.38 -13.45
C TRP A 77 10.66 2.42 -14.04
N TYR A 78 9.77 2.98 -13.22
CA TYR A 78 8.89 4.08 -13.63
C TYR A 78 9.68 5.30 -14.16
N ARG A 79 10.81 5.62 -13.53
CA ARG A 79 11.68 6.75 -13.89
C ARG A 79 12.84 6.40 -14.84
N ALA A 80 12.79 5.24 -15.50
CA ALA A 80 13.82 4.83 -16.44
C ALA A 80 14.04 5.90 -17.52
N VAL A 81 15.30 6.17 -17.85
CA VAL A 81 15.68 7.19 -18.84
C VAL A 81 15.53 6.60 -20.25
N VAL A 82 14.94 7.38 -21.15
CA VAL A 82 14.78 7.04 -22.56
C VAL A 82 16.14 7.17 -23.27
N PRO A 83 16.68 6.10 -23.88
CA PRO A 83 17.88 6.18 -24.71
C PRO A 83 17.68 7.08 -25.94
N GLU A 84 18.77 7.65 -26.46
CA GLU A 84 18.72 8.46 -27.67
C GLU A 84 18.14 7.69 -28.87
N GLY A 85 17.32 8.36 -29.67
CA GLY A 85 16.70 7.78 -30.87
C GLY A 85 15.46 6.92 -30.62
N VAL A 86 15.09 6.64 -29.37
CA VAL A 86 13.86 5.91 -29.04
C VAL A 86 12.66 6.85 -29.16
N ILE A 87 11.73 6.51 -30.07
CA ILE A 87 10.47 7.25 -30.31
C ILE A 87 9.31 6.59 -29.57
N ASP A 88 9.33 5.25 -29.45
CA ASP A 88 8.31 4.51 -28.72
C ASP A 88 8.57 4.59 -27.20
N LEU A 89 7.66 5.24 -26.49
CA LEU A 89 7.76 5.47 -25.05
C LEU A 89 7.02 4.41 -24.22
N THR A 90 6.49 3.35 -24.84
CA THR A 90 5.65 2.35 -24.16
C THR A 90 6.32 1.73 -22.93
N ASP A 91 7.65 1.56 -22.95
CA ASP A 91 8.43 1.00 -21.85
C ASP A 91 9.04 2.05 -20.90
N TYR A 92 8.66 3.33 -21.06
CA TYR A 92 9.16 4.46 -20.28
C TYR A 92 8.01 5.22 -19.61
N PRO A 93 7.42 4.69 -18.52
CA PRO A 93 6.13 5.13 -18.00
C PRO A 93 6.03 6.62 -17.69
N LYS A 94 7.04 7.19 -17.03
CA LYS A 94 7.09 8.63 -16.76
C LYS A 94 6.99 9.44 -18.05
N PHE A 95 7.81 9.13 -19.04
CA PHE A 95 7.87 9.85 -20.31
C PHE A 95 6.58 9.67 -21.11
N LEU A 96 6.02 8.45 -21.12
CA LEU A 96 4.74 8.16 -21.73
C LEU A 96 3.63 9.05 -21.15
N LEU A 97 3.51 9.13 -19.83
CA LEU A 97 2.50 9.98 -19.16
C LEU A 97 2.67 11.45 -19.51
N THR A 98 3.91 11.94 -19.53
CA THR A 98 4.20 13.36 -19.77
C THR A 98 4.15 13.76 -21.25
N SER A 99 4.12 12.79 -22.18
CA SER A 99 4.06 13.08 -23.62
C SER A 99 2.70 13.60 -24.09
N SER A 100 1.65 13.44 -23.28
CA SER A 100 0.30 13.93 -23.58
C SER A 100 -0.27 14.81 -22.47
N PRO A 101 -0.89 15.96 -22.80
CA PRO A 101 -1.63 16.77 -21.82
C PRO A 101 -2.77 16.01 -21.13
N LYS A 102 -3.30 14.95 -21.75
CA LYS A 102 -4.39 14.14 -21.19
C LYS A 102 -3.95 13.25 -20.02
N THR A 103 -2.65 12.97 -19.91
CA THR A 103 -2.10 12.02 -18.93
C THR A 103 -1.02 12.64 -18.04
N SER A 104 -0.49 13.81 -18.37
CA SER A 104 0.63 14.45 -17.66
C SER A 104 0.33 14.72 -16.19
N ALA A 105 -0.93 15.05 -15.85
CA ALA A 105 -1.38 15.28 -14.48
C ALA A 105 -1.21 14.06 -13.56
N TRP A 106 -1.23 12.84 -14.10
CA TRP A 106 -0.96 11.64 -13.30
C TRP A 106 0.47 11.64 -12.77
N HIS A 107 1.43 12.14 -13.56
CA HIS A 107 2.79 12.34 -13.07
C HIS A 107 2.88 13.56 -12.16
N SER A 108 2.50 14.75 -12.64
CA SER A 108 2.79 16.00 -11.94
C SER A 108 2.03 16.17 -10.62
N LEU A 109 0.91 15.47 -10.43
CA LEU A 109 0.15 15.48 -9.17
C LEU A 109 0.13 14.10 -8.52
N GLY A 110 -0.26 13.08 -9.29
CA GLY A 110 -0.46 11.73 -8.75
C GLY A 110 0.82 11.11 -8.20
N MET A 111 1.94 11.20 -8.92
CA MET A 111 3.23 10.70 -8.42
C MET A 111 3.75 11.52 -7.24
N GLU A 112 3.67 12.86 -7.29
CA GLU A 112 4.13 13.69 -6.17
C GLU A 112 3.39 13.34 -4.88
N TRP A 113 2.05 13.23 -4.94
CA TRP A 113 1.25 12.84 -3.79
C TRP A 113 1.57 11.41 -3.34
N LYS A 114 1.68 10.47 -4.27
CA LYS A 114 2.02 9.08 -3.94
C LYS A 114 3.39 8.98 -3.26
N GLU A 115 4.38 9.76 -3.71
CA GLU A 115 5.74 9.76 -3.16
C GLU A 115 5.81 10.28 -1.73
N HIS A 116 4.92 11.17 -1.31
CA HIS A 116 4.95 11.76 0.04
C HIS A 116 3.89 11.14 0.97
N VAL A 117 2.64 11.08 0.52
CA VAL A 117 1.49 10.65 1.34
C VAL A 117 1.58 9.16 1.67
N ALA A 118 2.15 8.34 0.79
CA ALA A 118 2.27 6.90 1.06
C ALA A 118 3.10 6.59 2.32
N TRP A 119 4.09 7.41 2.68
CA TRP A 119 4.92 7.19 3.87
C TRP A 119 4.19 7.45 5.18
N LEU A 120 3.11 8.24 5.16
CA LEU A 120 2.31 8.49 6.35
C LEU A 120 1.68 7.19 6.88
N ALA A 121 1.27 6.30 5.98
CA ALA A 121 0.58 5.07 6.36
C ALA A 121 1.43 4.12 7.22
N PRO A 122 2.64 3.67 6.80
CA PRO A 122 3.45 2.79 7.64
C PRO A 122 3.94 3.47 8.92
N ILE A 123 4.27 4.77 8.89
CA ILE A 123 4.70 5.52 10.08
C ILE A 123 3.57 5.57 11.11
N ALA A 124 2.37 5.97 10.68
CA ALA A 124 1.19 6.05 11.55
C ALA A 124 0.80 4.67 12.09
N MET A 125 0.82 3.62 11.27
CA MET A 125 0.51 2.26 11.74
C MET A 125 1.57 1.70 12.69
N THR A 126 2.85 2.05 12.49
CA THR A 126 3.91 1.71 13.44
C THR A 126 3.64 2.33 14.81
N MET A 127 3.23 3.60 14.83
CA MET A 127 2.82 4.27 16.06
C MET A 127 1.62 3.58 16.71
N VAL A 128 0.57 3.27 15.95
CA VAL A 128 -0.63 2.56 16.43
C VAL A 128 -0.25 1.23 17.08
N ALA A 129 0.53 0.40 16.40
CA ALA A 129 0.96 -0.90 16.91
C ALA A 129 1.81 -0.75 18.18
N TYR A 130 2.75 0.19 18.20
CA TYR A 130 3.62 0.44 19.35
C TYR A 130 2.84 0.94 20.58
N VAL A 131 1.95 1.92 20.41
CA VAL A 131 1.13 2.43 21.52
C VAL A 131 0.19 1.35 22.02
N PHE A 132 -0.42 0.57 21.13
CA PHE A 132 -1.25 -0.56 21.52
C PHE A 132 -0.45 -1.59 22.36
N ALA A 133 0.77 -1.95 21.93
CA ALA A 133 1.65 -2.86 22.66
C ALA A 133 2.06 -2.31 24.04
N LYS A 134 2.45 -1.03 24.08
CA LYS A 134 2.99 -0.39 25.29
C LYS A 134 1.94 -0.20 26.38
N TYR A 135 0.74 0.23 26.01
CA TYR A 135 -0.32 0.54 26.98
C TYR A 135 -1.27 -0.63 27.22
N GLY A 136 -1.37 -1.56 26.27
CA GLY A 136 -2.17 -2.79 26.40
C GLY A 136 -3.58 -2.55 26.96
N PRO A 137 -4.03 -3.34 27.96
CA PRO A 137 -5.32 -3.15 28.60
C PRO A 137 -5.52 -1.77 29.26
N ALA A 138 -4.44 -1.08 29.66
CA ALA A 138 -4.53 0.24 30.26
C ALA A 138 -4.98 1.32 29.27
N LEU A 139 -4.86 1.07 27.95
CA LEU A 139 -5.35 1.96 26.90
C LEU A 139 -6.86 2.22 27.01
N ALA A 140 -7.63 1.24 27.48
CA ALA A 140 -9.08 1.39 27.70
C ALA A 140 -9.41 2.52 28.70
N LYS A 141 -8.51 2.78 29.65
CA LYS A 141 -8.68 3.81 30.69
C LYS A 141 -8.19 5.20 30.25
N GLN A 142 -7.46 5.30 29.15
CA GLN A 142 -6.82 6.55 28.70
C GLN A 142 -7.46 7.09 27.42
N LYS A 143 -8.57 7.85 27.59
CA LYS A 143 -9.38 8.36 26.48
C LYS A 143 -8.55 9.12 25.43
N GLN A 144 -7.65 10.00 25.86
CA GLN A 144 -6.83 10.83 24.95
C GLN A 144 -5.92 9.97 24.07
N ILE A 145 -5.17 9.03 24.65
CA ILE A 145 -4.27 8.15 23.90
C ILE A 145 -5.06 7.31 22.91
N ARG A 146 -6.20 6.79 23.34
CA ARG A 146 -7.06 5.97 22.50
C ARG A 146 -7.67 6.73 21.32
N THR A 147 -8.11 7.97 21.53
CA THR A 147 -8.55 8.86 20.44
C THR A 147 -7.40 9.14 19.47
N ALA A 148 -6.18 9.34 19.98
CA ALA A 148 -5.01 9.50 19.12
C ALA A 148 -4.74 8.24 18.28
N VAL A 149 -4.75 7.05 18.88
CA VAL A 149 -4.58 5.76 18.16
C VAL A 149 -5.57 5.62 17.02
N ILE A 150 -6.86 5.89 17.25
CA ILE A 150 -7.87 5.87 16.18
C ILE A 150 -7.57 6.93 15.12
N GLY A 151 -7.25 8.16 15.54
CA GLY A 151 -6.95 9.25 14.61
C GLY A 151 -5.80 8.90 13.65
N PHE A 152 -4.71 8.33 14.17
CA PHE A 152 -3.59 7.88 13.34
C PHE A 152 -3.96 6.69 12.45
N ALA A 153 -4.77 5.75 12.92
CA ALA A 153 -5.26 4.66 12.08
C ALA A 153 -6.13 5.19 10.92
N VAL A 154 -6.97 6.20 11.16
CA VAL A 154 -7.78 6.86 10.12
C VAL A 154 -6.89 7.62 9.12
N VAL A 155 -5.90 8.38 9.60
CA VAL A 155 -4.93 9.05 8.73
C VAL A 155 -4.20 8.04 7.84
N ALA A 156 -3.76 6.92 8.42
CA ALA A 156 -3.11 5.86 7.66
C ALA A 156 -4.04 5.25 6.60
N PHE A 157 -5.31 5.00 6.93
CA PHE A 157 -6.31 4.49 5.99
C PHE A 157 -6.51 5.44 4.81
N VAL A 158 -6.74 6.73 5.09
CA VAL A 158 -6.94 7.75 4.04
C VAL A 158 -5.70 7.89 3.17
N ALA A 159 -4.50 7.97 3.78
CA ALA A 159 -3.24 8.07 3.06
C ALA A 159 -3.03 6.88 2.11
N THR A 160 -3.34 5.67 2.59
CA THR A 160 -3.24 4.43 1.79
C THR A 160 -4.24 4.44 0.65
N GLY A 161 -5.48 4.86 0.88
CA GLY A 161 -6.51 4.97 -0.16
C GLY A 161 -6.11 5.94 -1.27
N VAL A 162 -5.59 7.12 -0.91
CA VAL A 162 -5.11 8.12 -1.89
C VAL A 162 -3.91 7.59 -2.68
N ALA A 163 -2.90 7.05 -2.01
CA ALA A 163 -1.71 6.49 -2.66
C ALA A 163 -2.03 5.29 -3.56
N GLY A 164 -2.95 4.42 -3.11
CA GLY A 164 -3.42 3.26 -3.85
C GLY A 164 -4.22 3.65 -5.09
N ALA A 165 -5.14 4.62 -4.97
CA ALA A 165 -5.91 5.13 -6.09
C ALA A 165 -5.00 5.73 -7.18
N PHE A 166 -4.09 6.64 -6.81
CA PHE A 166 -3.12 7.19 -7.76
C PHE A 166 -2.26 6.10 -8.37
N GLY A 167 -1.77 5.15 -7.56
CA GLY A 167 -0.98 4.01 -8.04
C GLY A 167 -1.72 3.17 -9.10
N ALA A 168 -3.00 2.89 -8.89
CA ALA A 168 -3.81 2.13 -9.83
C ALA A 168 -4.02 2.89 -11.16
N PHE A 169 -4.34 4.19 -11.10
CA PHE A 169 -4.50 5.00 -12.31
C PHE A 169 -3.19 5.17 -13.07
N LEU A 170 -2.08 5.42 -12.39
CA LEU A 170 -0.74 5.46 -12.98
C LEU A 170 -0.43 4.18 -13.76
N ASN A 171 -0.63 3.01 -13.13
CA ASN A 171 -0.39 1.72 -13.76
C ASN A 171 -1.34 1.46 -14.95
N LYS A 172 -2.57 1.99 -14.90
CA LYS A 172 -3.53 1.89 -16.01
C LYS A 172 -3.07 2.66 -17.26
N TYR A 173 -2.52 3.86 -17.08
CA TYR A 173 -2.11 4.71 -18.21
C TYR A 173 -0.68 4.47 -18.67
N ALA A 174 0.20 4.02 -17.77
CA ALA A 174 1.59 3.78 -18.05
C ALA A 174 2.11 2.62 -17.17
N PRO A 175 1.83 1.37 -17.58
CA PRO A 175 2.24 0.19 -16.83
C PRO A 175 3.76 0.03 -16.83
N VAL A 176 4.30 -0.52 -15.74
CA VAL A 176 5.73 -0.81 -15.62
C VAL A 176 6.03 -2.20 -16.16
N ARG A 177 6.44 -2.27 -17.43
CA ARG A 177 6.71 -3.52 -18.15
C ARG A 177 8.19 -3.83 -18.30
N GLY A 178 8.48 -5.10 -18.58
CA GLY A 178 9.79 -5.60 -19.00
C GLY A 178 10.43 -6.61 -18.02
N GLY A 179 11.67 -6.98 -18.32
CA GLY A 179 12.36 -8.08 -17.65
C GLY A 179 12.05 -9.44 -18.27
N ALA A 180 12.44 -10.52 -17.58
CA ALA A 180 12.18 -11.87 -18.05
C ALA A 180 10.66 -12.15 -18.13
N MET A 181 10.24 -12.88 -19.16
CA MET A 181 8.88 -13.40 -19.25
C MET A 181 8.76 -14.63 -18.34
N ILE A 182 7.67 -14.69 -17.59
CA ILE A 182 7.36 -15.77 -16.67
C ILE A 182 6.06 -16.41 -17.14
N GLU A 183 6.13 -17.71 -17.45
CA GLU A 183 4.97 -18.53 -17.78
C GLU A 183 4.22 -18.89 -16.49
N ILE A 184 2.97 -18.46 -16.36
CA ILE A 184 2.12 -18.77 -15.19
C ILE A 184 1.24 -19.98 -15.46
N ILE A 185 0.72 -20.08 -16.69
CA ILE A 185 -0.17 -21.16 -17.13
C ILE A 185 0.32 -21.60 -18.50
N ALA A 186 0.81 -22.84 -18.60
CA ALA A 186 1.10 -23.44 -19.89
C ALA A 186 -0.20 -23.64 -20.67
N GLY A 187 -0.23 -23.17 -21.92
CA GLY A 187 -1.35 -23.50 -22.82
C GLY A 187 -1.26 -24.97 -23.19
N GLU A 188 -2.37 -25.71 -23.14
CA GLU A 188 -2.44 -27.02 -23.79
C GLU A 188 -2.14 -26.80 -25.28
N GLN A 189 -1.12 -27.49 -25.80
CA GLN A 189 -0.95 -27.63 -27.23
C GLN A 189 -2.11 -28.50 -27.71
N GLU A 190 -3.15 -27.88 -28.29
CA GLU A 190 -4.14 -28.63 -29.06
C GLU A 190 -3.37 -29.41 -30.14
N GLY A 191 -3.43 -30.74 -30.01
CA GLY A 191 -2.74 -31.69 -30.87
C GLY A 191 -3.12 -31.48 -32.33
N GLN A 192 -2.11 -31.64 -33.19
CA GLN A 192 -2.17 -31.62 -34.65
C GLN A 192 -3.18 -32.61 -35.22
#